data_AF-A0A3S1P455-F1
#
_entry.id   AF-A0A3S1P455-F1
#
_cell.length_a   1.000
_cell.length_b   1.000
_cell.length_c   1.000
_cell.angle_alpha   90.00
_cell.angle_beta   90.00
_cell.angle_gamma   90.00
#
_symmetry.space_group_name_H-M   'P 1'
#
loop_
_entity.id
_entity.type
_entity.pdbx_description
1 polymer ?
#
loop_
_entity_poly.entity_id
_entity_poly.type
_entity_poly.pdbx_seq_one_letter_code
_entity_poly.pdbx_strand_id
1 'polypeptide(L)'
;MVCIFIRDRHDNPLPESDLDVKLDGVLFAKFKDTEGRVNVSIPGSVPHQSIELTAYYRDEKPQRAKIGPQTDAYTFHFDVNGQYSNFTRHILTSAAATALLLGIIIGAFYLGVLSGLVPLVLGSLLLIAALGLAFKFPKPTVLQAQLIRSTFALAAGGLASHIPGMLNVGLGWEGKAAISAAGALAVYVIVFFFTPARDPP
;
A
#
# COMPACT_ATOMS: atom_id res chain seq x y z
N MET A 1 -14.21 18.61 -23.71
CA MET A 1 -13.63 17.76 -22.64
C MET A 1 -13.65 16.33 -23.19
N VAL A 2 -12.54 15.61 -23.13
CA VAL A 2 -12.46 14.24 -23.67
C VAL A 2 -12.24 13.27 -22.52
N CYS A 3 -13.10 12.26 -22.40
CA CYS A 3 -12.96 11.17 -21.43
C CYS A 3 -12.16 10.02 -22.05
N ILE A 4 -11.02 9.70 -21.49
CA ILE A 4 -10.17 8.60 -21.95
C ILE A 4 -10.26 7.47 -20.94
N PHE A 5 -10.60 6.28 -21.42
CA PHE A 5 -10.67 5.06 -20.63
C PHE A 5 -9.54 4.12 -21.03
N ILE A 6 -8.89 3.50 -20.06
CA ILE A 6 -7.86 2.47 -20.28
C ILE A 6 -8.37 1.20 -19.61
N ARG A 7 -8.76 0.22 -20.44
CA ARG A 7 -9.46 -0.99 -20.00
C ARG A 7 -8.77 -2.26 -20.49
N ASP A 8 -9.06 -3.36 -19.83
CA ASP A 8 -8.69 -4.70 -20.32
C ASP A 8 -9.69 -5.22 -21.38
N ARG A 9 -9.47 -6.45 -21.84
CA ARG A 9 -10.39 -7.18 -22.75
C ARG A 9 -11.77 -7.50 -22.16
N HIS A 10 -11.98 -7.32 -20.86
CA HIS A 10 -13.24 -7.55 -20.14
C HIS A 10 -13.86 -6.25 -19.63
N ASP A 11 -13.46 -5.10 -20.18
CA ASP A 11 -13.90 -3.76 -19.79
C ASP A 11 -13.57 -3.35 -18.35
N ASN A 12 -12.66 -4.03 -17.65
CA ASN A 12 -12.20 -3.59 -16.34
C ASN A 12 -11.21 -2.43 -16.47
N PRO A 13 -11.29 -1.40 -15.60
CA PRO A 13 -10.30 -0.33 -15.59
C PRO A 13 -8.91 -0.85 -15.21
N LEU A 14 -7.89 -0.32 -15.88
CA LEU A 14 -6.49 -0.68 -15.64
C LEU A 14 -5.78 0.37 -14.75
N PRO A 15 -5.59 0.13 -13.44
CA PRO A 15 -4.79 0.99 -12.57
C PRO A 15 -3.32 1.05 -13.00
N GLU A 16 -2.56 2.06 -12.53
CA GLU A 16 -1.15 2.24 -12.90
C GLU A 16 -0.91 2.45 -14.41
N SER A 17 -1.95 2.89 -15.13
CA SER A 17 -1.83 3.26 -16.55
C SER A 17 -1.36 4.70 -16.70
N ASP A 18 -0.43 4.92 -17.62
CA ASP A 18 0.13 6.22 -17.95
C ASP A 18 -0.46 6.69 -19.29
N LEU A 19 -0.69 8.00 -19.43
CA LEU A 19 -1.25 8.59 -20.64
C LEU A 19 -0.46 9.83 -21.03
N ASP A 20 0.12 9.78 -22.24
CA ASP A 20 0.71 10.96 -22.89
C ASP A 20 -0.28 11.49 -23.93
N VAL A 21 -0.60 12.78 -23.83
CA VAL A 21 -1.47 13.49 -24.76
C VAL A 21 -0.62 14.44 -25.59
N LYS A 22 -0.65 14.27 -26.91
CA LYS A 22 0.04 15.14 -27.86
C LYS A 22 -0.95 15.89 -28.75
N LEU A 23 -0.67 17.16 -28.99
CA LEU A 23 -1.39 18.01 -29.94
C LEU A 23 -0.44 18.32 -31.09
N ASP A 24 -0.80 17.87 -32.29
CA ASP A 24 0.03 18.03 -33.50
C ASP A 24 1.50 17.59 -33.30
N GLY A 25 1.70 16.49 -32.56
CA GLY A 25 3.00 15.90 -32.26
C GLY A 25 3.73 16.52 -31.05
N VAL A 26 3.25 17.63 -30.48
CA VAL A 26 3.82 18.26 -29.29
C VAL A 26 3.17 17.70 -28.02
N LEU A 27 3.97 17.28 -27.04
CA LEU A 27 3.47 16.79 -25.75
C LEU A 27 2.74 17.92 -25.01
N PHE A 28 1.43 17.75 -24.82
CA PHE A 28 0.56 18.70 -24.16
C PHE A 28 0.39 18.38 -22.67
N ALA A 29 0.13 17.11 -22.35
CA ALA A 29 -0.08 16.66 -20.98
C ALA A 29 0.43 15.23 -20.79
N LYS A 30 0.88 14.93 -19.57
CA LYS A 30 1.27 13.59 -19.13
C LYS A 30 0.56 13.28 -17.83
N PHE A 31 -0.17 12.18 -17.81
CA PHE A 31 -0.86 11.67 -16.64
C PHE A 31 -0.21 10.36 -16.21
N LYS A 32 0.05 10.23 -14.91
CA LYS A 32 0.57 9.02 -14.31
C LYS A 32 -0.48 8.40 -13.41
N ASP A 33 -0.48 7.07 -13.34
CA ASP A 33 -1.35 6.28 -12.46
C ASP A 33 -2.83 6.69 -12.54
N THR A 34 -3.39 6.57 -13.73
CA THR A 34 -4.68 7.19 -14.07
C THR A 34 -5.90 6.42 -13.58
N GLU A 35 -5.73 5.36 -12.79
CA GLU A 35 -6.81 4.45 -12.33
C GLU A 35 -7.73 3.96 -13.47
N GLY A 36 -7.25 3.95 -14.71
CA GLY A 36 -8.01 3.57 -15.90
C GLY A 36 -8.97 4.63 -16.45
N ARG A 37 -8.96 5.87 -15.92
CA ARG A 37 -9.80 6.98 -16.42
C ARG A 37 -9.11 8.34 -16.30
N VAL A 38 -9.04 9.06 -17.42
CA VAL A 38 -8.55 10.44 -17.47
C VAL A 38 -9.58 11.35 -18.12
N ASN A 39 -9.81 12.51 -17.50
CA ASN A 39 -10.57 13.59 -18.10
C ASN A 39 -9.60 14.65 -18.61
N VAL A 40 -9.49 14.82 -19.93
CA VAL A 40 -8.61 15.82 -20.53
C VAL A 40 -9.43 17.03 -20.96
N SER A 41 -9.15 18.18 -20.36
CA SER A 41 -9.71 19.46 -20.81
C SER A 41 -8.79 20.06 -21.87
N ILE A 42 -9.23 20.02 -23.12
CA ILE A 42 -8.52 20.64 -24.24
C ILE A 42 -9.11 22.04 -24.40
N PRO A 43 -8.28 23.11 -24.32
CA PRO A 43 -8.76 24.47 -24.52
C PRO A 43 -9.35 24.59 -25.94
N GLY A 44 -10.66 24.79 -26.01
CA GLY A 44 -11.37 24.85 -27.29
C GLY A 44 -11.04 26.14 -28.02
N SER A 45 -10.30 26.06 -29.13
CA SER A 45 -10.28 27.02 -30.26
C SER A 45 -9.14 26.71 -31.24
N VAL A 46 -8.88 25.45 -31.57
CA VAL A 46 -7.98 25.16 -32.69
C VAL A 46 -8.67 24.23 -33.69
N PRO A 47 -9.43 24.79 -34.65
CA PRO A 47 -9.97 24.00 -35.74
C PRO A 47 -8.79 23.34 -36.47
N HIS A 48 -8.92 22.03 -36.73
CA HIS A 48 -7.96 21.17 -37.46
C HIS A 48 -6.79 20.53 -36.70
N GLN A 49 -6.69 20.64 -35.37
CA GLN A 49 -5.64 19.90 -34.65
C GLN A 49 -6.00 18.42 -34.51
N SER A 50 -5.06 17.57 -34.89
CA SER A 50 -5.15 16.14 -34.62
C SER A 50 -4.63 15.88 -33.21
N ILE A 51 -5.46 15.29 -32.36
CA ILE A 51 -5.05 14.91 -31.00
C ILE A 51 -4.51 13.49 -31.09
N GLU A 52 -3.22 13.31 -30.79
CA GLU A 52 -2.57 12.01 -30.72
C GLU A 52 -2.49 11.59 -29.24
N LEU A 53 -3.20 10.53 -28.90
CA LEU A 53 -3.20 9.91 -27.59
C LEU A 53 -2.25 8.72 -27.61
N THR A 54 -1.34 8.64 -26.64
CA THR A 54 -0.49 7.46 -26.43
C THR A 54 -0.72 6.92 -25.02
N ALA A 55 -1.33 5.75 -24.92
CA ALA A 55 -1.51 5.06 -23.65
C ALA A 55 -0.37 4.07 -23.43
N TYR A 56 0.15 4.05 -22.20
CA TYR A 56 1.18 3.15 -21.73
C TYR A 56 0.62 2.31 -20.58
N TYR A 57 0.91 1.03 -20.60
CA TYR A 57 0.50 0.13 -19.53
C TYR A 57 1.56 -0.93 -19.28
N ARG A 58 2.32 -0.77 -18.19
CA ARG A 58 3.38 -1.70 -17.76
C ARG A 58 4.33 -2.07 -18.92
N ASP A 59 4.47 -3.37 -19.20
CA ASP A 59 5.34 -3.95 -20.22
C ASP A 59 4.63 -4.13 -21.58
N GLU A 60 3.38 -3.70 -21.71
CA GLU A 60 2.64 -3.81 -22.97
C GLU A 60 3.12 -2.79 -24.01
N LYS A 61 2.95 -3.14 -25.28
CA LYS A 61 3.28 -2.22 -26.37
C LYS A 61 2.38 -0.98 -26.28
N PRO A 62 2.95 0.25 -26.31
CA PRO A 62 2.15 1.47 -26.25
C PRO A 62 1.14 1.53 -27.39
N GLN A 63 -0.11 1.88 -27.06
CA GLN A 63 -1.16 2.05 -28.05
C GLN A 63 -1.28 3.53 -28.41
N ARG A 64 -1.34 3.83 -29.71
CA ARG A 64 -1.48 5.19 -30.22
C ARG A 64 -2.79 5.33 -30.97
N ALA A 65 -3.50 6.41 -30.69
CA ALA A 65 -4.75 6.74 -31.36
C ALA A 65 -4.76 8.21 -31.77
N LYS A 66 -5.22 8.48 -32.99
CA LYS A 66 -5.52 9.85 -33.43
C LYS A 66 -7.03 10.03 -33.36
N ILE A 67 -7.49 10.97 -32.55
CA ILE A 67 -8.91 11.27 -32.39
C ILE A 67 -9.26 12.59 -33.07
N GLY A 68 -10.49 12.67 -33.57
CA GLY A 68 -11.02 13.87 -34.20
C GLY A 68 -11.45 14.91 -33.16
N PRO A 69 -11.65 16.17 -33.58
CA PRO A 69 -12.04 17.26 -32.67
C PRO A 69 -13.44 17.10 -32.06
N GLN A 70 -14.26 16.18 -32.55
CA GLN A 70 -15.62 15.90 -32.05
C GLN A 70 -15.73 14.61 -31.22
N THR A 71 -14.61 14.01 -30.82
CA THR A 71 -14.64 12.79 -30.01
C THR A 71 -14.75 13.12 -28.53
N ASP A 72 -15.91 12.81 -27.92
CA ASP A 72 -16.14 13.04 -26.49
C ASP A 72 -15.50 11.99 -25.58
N ALA A 73 -15.31 10.77 -26.10
CA ALA A 73 -14.70 9.67 -25.36
C ALA A 73 -13.90 8.73 -26.26
N TYR A 74 -12.82 8.16 -25.71
CA TYR A 74 -12.00 7.15 -26.37
C TYR A 74 -11.55 6.08 -25.37
N THR A 75 -11.58 4.81 -25.79
CA THR A 75 -11.19 3.68 -24.94
C THR A 75 -10.01 2.94 -25.56
N PHE A 76 -8.94 2.79 -24.78
CA PHE A 76 -7.84 1.87 -25.08
C PHE A 76 -8.12 0.50 -24.47
N HIS A 77 -7.95 -0.56 -25.26
CA HIS A 77 -8.08 -1.94 -24.79
C HIS A 77 -6.71 -2.61 -24.83
N PHE A 78 -6.17 -2.93 -23.66
CA PHE A 78 -4.98 -3.75 -23.54
C PHE A 78 -5.37 -5.21 -23.32
N ASP A 79 -4.78 -6.13 -24.08
CA ASP A 79 -4.94 -7.57 -23.86
C ASP A 79 -4.03 -8.03 -22.72
N VAL A 80 -4.32 -7.53 -21.52
CA VAL A 80 -3.62 -7.95 -20.33
C VAL A 80 -4.14 -9.33 -19.95
N ASN A 81 -3.38 -10.37 -20.23
CA ASN A 81 -3.68 -11.73 -19.78
C ASN A 81 -3.60 -11.80 -18.26
N GLY A 82 -4.69 -11.43 -17.57
CA GLY A 82 -5.00 -11.78 -16.19
C GLY A 82 -3.83 -11.73 -15.20
N GLN A 83 -2.90 -10.78 -15.36
CA GLN A 83 -1.71 -10.72 -14.52
C GLN A 83 -2.03 -10.32 -13.07
N TYR A 84 -3.29 -9.94 -12.79
CA TYR A 84 -3.83 -9.86 -11.43
C TYR A 84 -3.79 -11.21 -10.70
N SER A 85 -3.84 -12.35 -11.40
CA SER A 85 -3.86 -13.67 -10.77
C SER A 85 -2.56 -14.04 -10.05
N ASN A 86 -1.41 -13.54 -10.52
CA ASN A 86 -0.12 -13.81 -9.89
C ASN A 86 0.08 -12.98 -8.61
N PHE A 87 -0.43 -11.74 -8.58
CA PHE A 87 -0.44 -10.93 -7.36
C PHE A 87 -1.34 -11.57 -6.29
N THR A 88 -2.54 -12.05 -6.67
CA THR A 88 -3.43 -12.76 -5.73
C THR A 88 -2.79 -14.05 -5.21
N ARG A 89 -2.07 -14.81 -6.05
CA ARG A 89 -1.39 -16.06 -5.61
C ARG A 89 -0.21 -15.80 -4.67
N HIS A 90 0.59 -14.75 -4.91
CA HIS A 90 1.66 -14.37 -3.97
C HIS A 90 1.13 -13.82 -2.65
N ILE A 91 -0.01 -13.13 -2.66
CA ILE A 91 -0.70 -12.73 -1.42
C ILE A 91 -1.29 -13.95 -0.71
N LEU A 92 -1.95 -14.87 -1.42
CA LEU A 92 -2.55 -16.06 -0.78
C LEU A 92 -1.50 -16.96 -0.12
N THR A 93 -0.38 -17.18 -0.79
CA THR A 93 0.70 -18.02 -0.26
C THR A 93 1.41 -17.38 0.93
N SER A 94 1.61 -16.05 0.92
CA SER A 94 2.16 -15.34 2.07
C SER A 94 1.16 -15.21 3.23
N ALA A 95 -0.13 -15.05 2.95
CA ALA A 95 -1.20 -15.00 3.94
C ALA A 95 -1.41 -16.34 4.65
N ALA A 96 -1.32 -17.47 3.93
CA ALA A 96 -1.40 -18.79 4.53
C ALA A 96 -0.22 -19.04 5.49
N ALA A 97 0.99 -18.64 5.11
CA ALA A 97 2.16 -18.77 5.96
C ALA A 97 2.09 -17.89 7.23
N THR A 98 1.60 -16.64 7.11
CA THR A 98 1.40 -15.77 8.28
C THR A 98 0.26 -16.25 9.18
N ALA A 99 -0.83 -16.78 8.63
CA ALA A 99 -1.91 -17.36 9.41
C ALA A 99 -1.46 -18.61 10.19
N LEU A 100 -0.60 -19.44 9.61
CA LEU A 100 -0.06 -20.62 10.26
C LEU A 100 0.89 -20.25 11.42
N LEU A 101 1.74 -19.24 11.22
CA LEU A 101 2.57 -18.67 12.29
C LEU A 101 1.72 -18.07 13.41
N LEU A 102 0.68 -17.29 13.08
CA LEU A 102 -0.27 -16.76 14.07
C LEU A 102 -0.98 -17.89 14.84
N GLY A 103 -1.41 -18.94 14.15
CA GLY A 103 -2.03 -20.12 14.78
C GLY A 103 -1.11 -20.83 15.76
N ILE A 104 0.18 -20.96 15.44
CA ILE A 104 1.19 -21.55 16.34
C ILE A 104 1.38 -20.65 17.58
N ILE A 105 1.45 -19.33 17.40
CA ILE A 105 1.62 -18.38 18.51
C ILE A 105 0.39 -18.40 19.43
N ILE A 106 -0.82 -18.40 18.86
CA ILE A 106 -2.08 -18.48 19.61
C ILE A 106 -2.21 -19.85 20.30
N GLY A 107 -1.79 -20.94 19.65
CA GLY A 107 -1.76 -22.28 20.26
C GLY A 107 -0.81 -22.35 21.45
N ALA A 108 0.42 -21.83 21.30
CA ALA A 108 1.40 -21.76 22.38
C ALA A 108 0.94 -20.86 23.55
N PHE A 109 0.13 -19.84 23.26
CA PHE A 109 -0.53 -19.02 24.26
C PHE A 109 -1.57 -19.82 25.07
N TYR A 110 -2.45 -20.57 24.41
CA TYR A 110 -3.46 -21.41 25.08
C TYR A 110 -2.86 -22.57 25.89
N LEU A 111 -1.68 -23.07 25.50
CA LEU A 111 -0.96 -24.13 26.21
C LEU A 111 -0.25 -23.66 27.50
N GLY A 112 -0.31 -22.37 27.85
CA GLY A 112 0.21 -21.85 29.12
C GLY A 112 1.74 -21.81 29.24
N VAL A 113 2.47 -22.19 28.19
CA VAL A 113 3.94 -22.27 28.17
C VAL A 113 4.61 -20.88 28.23
N LEU A 114 3.88 -19.79 27.95
CA LEU A 114 4.42 -18.44 27.74
C LEU A 114 3.92 -17.36 28.71
N SER A 115 3.25 -17.71 29.82
CA SER A 115 2.44 -16.77 30.63
C SER A 115 3.08 -15.45 31.10
N GLY A 116 4.42 -15.28 31.04
CA GLY A 116 5.11 -14.01 31.27
C GLY A 116 5.91 -13.41 30.10
N LEU A 117 6.11 -14.17 29.02
CA LEU A 117 6.96 -13.77 27.88
C LEU A 117 6.15 -13.47 26.61
N VAL A 118 4.83 -13.67 26.63
CA VAL A 118 3.95 -13.41 25.47
C VAL A 118 4.21 -12.04 24.82
N PRO A 119 4.22 -10.92 25.57
CA PRO A 119 4.34 -9.61 24.95
C PRO A 119 5.73 -9.40 24.33
N LEU A 120 6.76 -9.97 24.96
CA LEU A 120 8.13 -9.93 24.48
C LEU A 120 8.30 -10.72 23.18
N VAL A 121 7.78 -11.96 23.11
CA VAL A 121 7.87 -12.81 21.92
C VAL A 121 7.05 -12.21 20.78
N LEU A 122 5.82 -11.75 21.07
CA LEU A 122 4.96 -11.13 20.07
C LEU A 122 5.56 -9.82 19.53
N GLY A 123 6.04 -8.96 20.42
CA GLY A 123 6.72 -7.70 20.03
C GLY A 123 7.98 -7.96 19.20
N SER A 124 8.78 -8.96 19.57
CA SER A 124 9.97 -9.35 18.82
C SER A 124 9.63 -9.89 17.43
N LEU A 125 8.59 -10.72 17.30
CA LEU A 125 8.14 -11.24 16.00
C LEU A 125 7.62 -10.14 15.09
N LEU A 126 6.82 -9.22 15.63
CA LEU A 126 6.35 -8.02 14.91
C LEU A 126 7.50 -7.13 14.46
N LEU A 127 8.54 -6.98 15.29
CA LEU A 127 9.72 -6.20 14.96
C LEU A 127 10.50 -6.84 13.79
N ILE A 128 10.73 -8.15 13.84
CA ILE A 128 11.39 -8.90 12.76
C ILE A 128 10.57 -8.80 11.47
N ALA A 129 9.24 -8.93 11.55
CA ALA A 129 8.36 -8.78 10.39
C ALA A 129 8.45 -7.36 9.80
N ALA A 130 8.39 -6.32 10.64
CA ALA A 130 8.50 -4.93 10.20
C ALA A 130 9.85 -4.65 9.50
N LEU A 131 10.96 -5.16 10.06
CA LEU A 131 12.28 -5.06 9.45
C LEU A 131 12.36 -5.81 8.12
N GLY A 132 11.80 -7.02 8.06
CA GLY A 132 11.73 -7.80 6.82
C GLY A 132 10.95 -7.08 5.71
N LEU A 133 9.83 -6.45 6.05
CA LEU A 133 9.07 -5.60 5.11
C LEU A 133 9.91 -4.39 4.66
N ALA A 134 10.60 -3.71 5.58
CA ALA A 134 11.40 -2.55 5.26
C ALA A 134 12.55 -2.86 4.28
N PHE A 135 13.24 -3.99 4.44
CA PHE A 135 14.30 -4.40 3.51
C PHE A 135 13.78 -4.87 2.15
N LYS A 136 12.60 -5.49 2.12
CA LYS A 136 12.00 -6.00 0.87
C LYS A 136 11.47 -4.87 -0.03
N PHE A 137 11.06 -3.75 0.54
CA PHE A 137 10.48 -2.62 -0.18
C PHE A 137 11.32 -1.34 -0.01
N PRO A 138 12.46 -1.20 -0.71
CA PRO A 138 13.35 -0.04 -0.57
C PRO A 138 12.73 1.28 -1.07
N LYS A 139 11.67 1.22 -1.88
CA LYS A 139 10.86 2.37 -2.33
C LYS A 139 9.39 2.09 -2.01
N PRO A 140 8.97 2.18 -0.74
CA PRO A 140 7.60 1.84 -0.35
C PRO A 140 6.63 2.89 -0.90
N THR A 141 5.44 2.45 -1.32
CA THR A 141 4.34 3.38 -1.61
C THR A 141 3.86 4.06 -0.32
N VAL A 142 3.09 5.15 -0.41
CA VAL A 142 2.58 5.89 0.76
C VAL A 142 1.83 4.96 1.72
N LEU A 143 0.98 4.08 1.18
CA LEU A 143 0.24 3.08 1.96
C LEU A 143 1.17 2.07 2.64
N GLN A 144 2.18 1.56 1.91
CA GLN A 144 3.15 0.60 2.46
C GLN A 144 3.99 1.21 3.58
N ALA A 145 4.43 2.46 3.41
CA ALA A 145 5.18 3.18 4.44
C ALA A 145 4.35 3.34 5.72
N GLN A 146 3.06 3.64 5.59
CA GLN A 146 2.15 3.76 6.74
C GLN A 146 1.95 2.42 7.46
N LEU A 147 1.81 1.31 6.71
CA LEU A 147 1.69 -0.04 7.29
C LEU A 147 2.98 -0.49 7.99
N ILE A 148 4.15 -0.21 7.40
CA ILE A 148 5.44 -0.53 8.03
C ILE A 148 5.60 0.27 9.32
N ARG A 149 5.29 1.57 9.30
CA ARG A 149 5.35 2.45 10.47
C ARG A 149 4.41 2.00 11.59
N SER A 150 3.16 1.66 11.27
CA SER A 150 2.20 1.17 12.27
C SER A 150 2.65 -0.16 12.88
N THR A 151 3.18 -1.08 12.06
CA THR A 151 3.67 -2.39 12.52
C THR A 151 4.89 -2.24 13.43
N PHE A 152 5.82 -1.36 13.06
CA PHE A 152 7.00 -1.06 13.86
C PHE A 152 6.64 -0.42 15.21
N ALA A 153 5.70 0.54 15.21
CA ALA A 153 5.19 1.15 16.45
C ALA A 153 4.51 0.12 17.36
N LEU A 154 3.73 -0.81 16.77
CA LEU A 154 3.07 -1.88 17.51
C LEU A 154 4.09 -2.82 18.17
N ALA A 155 5.14 -3.17 17.42
CA ALA A 155 6.25 -3.99 17.91
C ALA A 155 6.96 -3.34 19.11
N ALA A 156 7.26 -2.04 19.01
CA ALA A 156 7.88 -1.26 20.07
C ALA A 156 7.00 -1.18 21.33
N GLY A 157 5.69 -0.98 21.17
CA GLY A 157 4.73 -1.02 22.29
C GLY A 157 4.70 -2.38 22.98
N GLY A 158 4.69 -3.48 22.20
CA GLY A 158 4.76 -4.84 22.72
C GLY A 158 6.03 -5.11 23.55
N LEU A 159 7.19 -4.68 23.05
CA LEU A 159 8.47 -4.79 23.78
C LEU A 159 8.48 -3.94 25.05
N ALA A 160 7.96 -2.71 25.00
CA ALA A 160 7.91 -1.82 26.15
C ALA A 160 7.01 -2.35 27.27
N SER A 161 5.95 -3.10 26.94
CA SER A 161 5.04 -3.68 27.93
C SER A 161 5.73 -4.68 28.87
N HIS A 162 6.87 -5.26 28.46
CA HIS A 162 7.67 -6.18 29.27
C HIS A 162 8.64 -5.47 30.21
N ILE A 163 8.89 -4.16 30.05
CA ILE A 163 9.75 -3.41 30.97
C ILE A 163 9.02 -3.35 32.31
N PRO A 164 9.54 -4.00 33.36
CA PRO A 164 8.90 -3.95 34.67
C PRO A 164 8.87 -2.48 35.13
N GLY A 165 7.67 -1.98 35.39
CA GLY A 165 7.49 -0.60 35.84
C GLY A 165 8.27 -0.35 37.13
N MET A 166 8.92 0.81 37.22
CA MET A 166 9.62 1.23 38.44
C MET A 166 8.68 1.47 39.63
N LEU A 167 7.37 1.53 39.38
CA LEU A 167 6.32 1.74 40.38
C LEU A 167 5.80 0.41 40.89
N ASN A 168 6.23 0.01 42.09
CA ASN A 168 5.68 -1.13 42.81
C ASN A 168 4.38 -0.73 43.52
N VAL A 169 3.31 -0.60 42.73
CA VAL A 169 1.97 -0.34 43.26
C VAL A 169 1.36 -1.67 43.70
N GLY A 170 0.84 -1.73 44.93
CA GLY A 170 0.14 -2.89 45.51
C GLY A 170 -1.23 -3.15 44.87
N LEU A 171 -1.31 -3.15 43.55
CA LEU A 171 -2.51 -3.40 42.78
C LEU A 171 -2.68 -4.90 42.50
N GLY A 172 -3.92 -5.33 42.40
CA GLY A 172 -4.28 -6.65 41.89
C GLY A 172 -3.78 -6.86 40.46
N TRP A 173 -3.88 -8.11 39.98
CA TRP A 173 -3.40 -8.52 38.65
C TRP A 173 -4.00 -7.66 37.51
N GLU A 174 -5.27 -7.28 37.63
CA GLU A 174 -5.99 -6.42 36.67
C GLU A 174 -5.35 -5.02 36.57
N GLY A 175 -5.00 -4.43 37.72
CA GLY A 175 -4.38 -3.10 37.75
C GLY A 175 -2.97 -3.09 37.17
N LYS A 176 -2.20 -4.16 37.39
CA LYS A 176 -0.87 -4.31 36.79
C LYS A 176 -0.94 -4.44 35.27
N ALA A 177 -1.91 -5.21 34.76
CA ALA A 177 -2.14 -5.36 33.33
C ALA A 177 -2.57 -4.03 32.68
N ALA A 178 -3.47 -3.28 33.32
CA ALA A 178 -3.92 -1.98 32.81
C ALA A 178 -2.79 -0.96 32.71
N ILE A 179 -1.92 -0.86 33.73
CA ILE A 179 -0.77 0.04 33.72
C ILE A 179 0.25 -0.36 32.63
N SER A 180 0.54 -1.65 32.49
CA SER A 180 1.43 -2.15 31.43
C SER A 180 0.86 -1.83 30.03
N ALA A 181 -0.43 -2.07 29.80
CA ALA A 181 -1.09 -1.77 28.54
C ALA A 181 -1.08 -0.25 28.21
N ALA A 182 -1.29 0.61 29.22
CA ALA A 182 -1.21 2.05 29.06
C ALA A 182 0.21 2.50 28.69
N GLY A 183 1.24 1.92 29.31
CA GLY A 183 2.64 2.18 28.97
C GLY A 183 2.98 1.74 27.53
N ALA A 184 2.52 0.56 27.13
CA ALA A 184 2.67 0.05 25.77
C ALA A 184 2.02 0.97 24.74
N LEU A 185 0.80 1.47 25.03
CA LEU A 185 0.09 2.41 24.18
C LEU A 185 0.81 3.75 24.07
N ALA A 186 1.37 4.26 25.17
CA ALA A 186 2.15 5.49 25.16
C ALA A 186 3.38 5.36 24.24
N VAL A 187 4.11 4.24 24.34
CA VAL A 187 5.24 3.95 23.45
C VAL A 187 4.80 3.82 21.99
N TYR A 188 3.68 3.15 21.73
CA TYR A 188 3.11 3.06 20.39
C TYR A 188 2.86 4.46 19.81
N VAL A 189 2.16 5.34 20.54
CA VAL A 189 1.84 6.70 20.08
C VAL A 189 3.12 7.51 19.81
N ILE A 190 4.11 7.45 20.72
CA ILE A 190 5.38 8.15 20.55
C ILE A 190 6.09 7.64 19.29
N VAL A 191 6.30 6.33 19.16
CA VAL A 191 7.00 5.77 17.99
C VAL A 191 6.22 6.03 16.70
N PHE A 192 4.88 5.93 16.75
CA PHE A 192 4.02 6.18 15.62
C PHE A 192 4.14 7.63 15.16
N PHE A 193 4.05 8.65 16.02
CA PHE A 193 4.08 10.04 15.55
C PHE A 193 5.50 10.60 15.33
N PHE A 194 6.52 10.13 16.06
CA PHE A 194 7.87 10.68 16.02
C PHE A 194 8.83 9.98 15.04
N THR A 195 8.35 9.02 14.22
CA THR A 195 9.13 8.48 13.09
C THR A 195 9.00 9.41 11.87
N PRO A 196 10.06 10.13 11.46
CA PRO A 196 9.99 10.99 10.29
C PRO A 196 9.88 10.15 9.02
N ALA A 197 8.69 10.12 8.42
CA ALA A 197 8.54 9.78 7.01
C ALA A 197 8.94 11.03 6.22
N ARG A 198 10.21 11.10 5.81
CA ARG A 198 10.62 12.07 4.80
C ARG A 198 10.06 11.61 3.46
N ASP A 199 9.22 12.43 2.86
CA ASP A 199 8.86 12.25 1.45
C ASP A 199 10.15 12.35 0.62
N PRO A 200 10.42 11.40 -0.29
CA PRO A 200 11.47 11.59 -1.28
C PRO A 200 11.12 12.80 -2.17
N PRO A 201 12.10 13.67 -2.50
CA PRO A 201 11.90 14.82 -3.37
C PRO A 201 11.53 14.41 -4.80
#